data_AF-A0A1G2CEF2-F1
#
_entry.id   AF-A0A1G2CEF2-F1
#
_cell.length_a   1.000
_cell.length_b   1.000
_cell.length_c   1.000
_cell.angle_alpha   90.00
_cell.angle_beta   90.00
_cell.angle_gamma   90.00
#
_symmetry.space_group_name_H-M   'P 1'
#
loop_
_entity.id
_entity.type
_entity.pdbx_description
1 polymer ?
#
loop_
_entity_poly.entity_id
_entity_poly.type
_entity_poly.pdbx_seq_one_letter_code
_entity_poly.pdbx_strand_id
1 'polypeptide(L)'
;MNPVGFKEDYLKELKKRAGESKVYSKHQLVGLEIAEFLEDEKHKSLYIKLAKQNDPERLLGIAKEISQNKNIKNKGAYFMKIWKIKS
;
A
#
# COMPACT_ATOMS: atom_id res chain seq x y z
N MET A 1 5.38 8.50 26.52
CA MET A 1 5.14 8.69 25.07
C MET A 1 4.66 7.37 24.49
N ASN A 2 3.38 7.27 24.12
CA ASN A 2 2.77 6.04 23.61
C ASN A 2 2.89 5.98 22.08
N PRO A 3 3.47 4.93 21.46
CA PRO A 3 3.58 4.82 20.00
C PRO A 3 2.36 4.11 19.37
N VAL A 4 1.14 4.33 19.88
CA VAL A 4 -0.05 3.53 19.52
C VAL A 4 -1.08 4.29 18.66
N GLY A 5 -0.94 5.60 18.45
CA GLY A 5 -1.92 6.42 17.72
C GLY A 5 -1.92 6.28 16.19
N PHE A 6 -0.86 5.73 15.59
CA PHE A 6 -0.69 5.78 14.12
C PHE A 6 -1.66 4.89 13.33
N LYS A 7 -2.14 3.78 13.91
CA LYS A 7 -2.99 2.81 13.19
C LYS A 7 -4.43 3.31 13.06
N GLU A 8 -4.95 3.99 14.08
CA GLU A 8 -6.33 4.50 14.10
C GLU A 8 -6.50 5.74 13.24
N ASP A 9 -5.54 6.67 13.27
CA ASP A 9 -5.58 7.88 12.44
C ASP A 9 -5.44 7.53 10.95
N TYR A 10 -4.58 6.58 10.63
CA TYR A 10 -4.43 6.09 9.26
C TYR A 10 -5.72 5.43 8.74
N LEU A 11 -6.38 4.60 9.55
CA LEU A 11 -7.66 3.99 9.19
C LEU A 11 -8.80 5.03 9.05
N LYS A 12 -8.77 6.11 9.83
CA LYS A 12 -9.70 7.23 9.71
C LYS A 12 -9.48 8.03 8.44
N GLU A 13 -8.24 8.35 8.09
CA GLU A 13 -7.91 9.01 6.83
C GLU A 13 -8.33 8.15 5.64
N LEU A 14 -8.11 6.84 5.71
CA LEU A 14 -8.54 5.90 4.68
C LEU A 14 -10.06 5.87 4.52
N LYS A 15 -10.82 5.83 5.62
CA LYS A 15 -12.29 5.92 5.57
C LYS A 15 -12.77 7.24 5.00
N LYS A 16 -12.10 8.35 5.30
CA LYS A 16 -12.43 9.67 4.77
C LYS A 16 -12.22 9.73 3.25
N ARG A 17 -11.07 9.23 2.76
CA ARG A 17 -10.75 9.14 1.32
C ARG A 17 -11.66 8.16 0.57
N ALA A 18 -12.09 7.08 1.23
CA ALA A 18 -13.04 6.11 0.69
C ALA A 18 -14.45 6.68 0.47
N GLY A 19 -14.86 7.69 1.26
CA GLY A 19 -16.16 8.35 1.09
C GLY A 19 -16.20 9.31 -0.09
N GLU A 20 -15.06 9.89 -0.47
CA GLU A 20 -14.94 10.88 -1.55
C GLU A 20 -14.65 10.24 -2.91
N SER A 21 -14.01 9.07 -2.93
CA SER A 21 -13.63 8.36 -4.15
C SER A 21 -14.60 7.21 -4.39
N LYS A 22 -15.12 7.04 -5.62
CA LYS A 22 -16.01 5.94 -6.03
C LYS A 22 -15.27 4.58 -6.01
N VAL A 23 -14.69 4.20 -4.87
CA VAL A 23 -13.87 3.01 -4.73
C VAL A 23 -14.74 1.88 -4.21
N TYR A 24 -14.98 0.92 -5.10
CA TYR A 24 -15.98 -0.13 -4.93
C TYR A 24 -15.54 -1.22 -3.91
N SER A 25 -14.28 -1.27 -3.46
CA SER A 25 -13.81 -2.27 -2.48
C SER A 25 -12.54 -1.87 -1.70
N LYS A 26 -12.39 -2.38 -0.46
CA LYS A 26 -11.18 -2.22 0.39
C LYS A 26 -9.88 -2.53 -0.36
N HIS A 27 -9.88 -3.57 -1.19
CA HIS A 27 -8.69 -3.98 -1.96
C HIS A 27 -8.29 -2.97 -3.05
N GLN A 28 -9.24 -2.24 -3.64
CA GLN A 28 -8.93 -1.20 -4.61
C GLN A 28 -8.24 -0.01 -3.94
N LEU A 29 -8.70 0.41 -2.76
CA LEU A 29 -8.04 1.46 -1.98
C LEU A 29 -6.60 1.06 -1.65
N VAL A 30 -6.42 -0.13 -1.08
CA VAL A 30 -5.08 -0.64 -0.71
C VAL A 30 -4.17 -0.71 -1.93
N GLY A 31 -4.67 -1.22 -3.06
CA GLY A 31 -3.87 -1.31 -4.28
C GLY A 31 -3.45 0.04 -4.85
N LEU A 32 -4.33 1.05 -4.79
CA LEU A 32 -4.00 2.42 -5.18
C LEU A 32 -2.95 3.02 -4.26
N GLU A 33 -3.09 2.80 -2.96
CA GLU A 33 -2.18 3.34 -1.94
C GLU A 33 -0.79 2.71 -1.99
N ILE A 34 -0.71 1.40 -2.28
CA ILE A 34 0.56 0.74 -2.59
C ILE A 34 1.22 1.41 -3.81
N ALA A 35 0.45 1.68 -4.87
CA ALA A 35 0.97 2.33 -6.06
C ALA A 35 1.53 3.72 -5.76
N GLU A 36 0.84 4.48 -4.90
CA GLU A 36 1.26 5.81 -4.44
C GLU A 36 2.55 5.73 -3.61
N PHE A 37 2.64 4.84 -2.62
CA PHE A 37 3.85 4.66 -1.81
C PHE A 37 5.08 4.26 -2.64
N LEU A 38 4.86 3.47 -3.68
CA LEU A 38 5.92 2.98 -4.56
C LEU A 38 6.21 3.93 -5.75
N GLU A 39 5.49 5.04 -5.85
CA GLU A 39 5.56 5.98 -6.98
C GLU A 39 5.41 5.25 -8.35
N ASP A 40 4.54 4.24 -8.38
CA ASP A 40 4.40 3.29 -9.49
C ASP A 40 2.94 3.14 -9.94
N GLU A 41 2.30 4.27 -10.22
CA GLU A 41 0.89 4.34 -10.62
C GLU A 41 0.56 3.55 -11.89
N LYS A 42 1.54 3.40 -12.81
CA LYS A 42 1.39 2.62 -14.04
C LYS A 42 1.05 1.14 -13.78
N HIS A 43 1.41 0.62 -12.60
CA HIS A 43 1.11 -0.76 -12.20
C HIS A 43 0.02 -0.85 -11.13
N LYS A 44 -0.79 0.20 -10.89
CA LYS A 44 -1.88 0.18 -9.90
C LYS A 44 -2.82 -1.04 -10.00
N SER A 45 -3.15 -1.48 -11.22
CA SER A 45 -3.99 -2.67 -11.43
C SER A 45 -3.35 -3.95 -10.90
N LEU A 46 -2.02 -4.07 -10.98
CA LEU A 46 -1.26 -5.19 -10.41
C LEU A 46 -1.34 -5.17 -8.88
N TYR A 47 -1.14 -4.01 -8.26
CA TYR A 47 -1.22 -3.87 -6.80
C TYR A 47 -2.63 -4.11 -6.26
N ILE A 48 -3.67 -3.69 -6.98
CA ILE A 48 -5.07 -4.03 -6.67
C ILE A 48 -5.28 -5.54 -6.75
N LYS A 49 -4.73 -6.21 -7.78
CA LYS A 49 -4.82 -7.68 -7.90
C LYS A 49 -4.10 -8.37 -6.73
N LEU A 50 -2.90 -7.91 -6.36
CA LEU A 50 -2.17 -8.43 -5.22
C LEU A 50 -2.95 -8.28 -3.92
N ALA A 51 -3.55 -7.12 -3.67
CA ALA A 51 -4.38 -6.87 -2.51
C ALA A 51 -5.62 -7.76 -2.47
N LYS A 52 -6.21 -8.11 -3.63
CA LYS A 52 -7.35 -9.05 -3.69
C LYS A 52 -6.95 -10.50 -3.39
N GLN A 53 -5.71 -10.88 -3.69
CA GLN A 53 -5.25 -12.27 -3.64
C GLN A 53 -4.47 -12.61 -2.36
N ASN A 54 -4.02 -11.60 -1.62
CA ASN A 54 -3.12 -11.76 -0.48
C ASN A 54 -3.54 -10.82 0.65
N ASP A 55 -2.85 -10.91 1.78
CA ASP A 55 -3.09 -10.03 2.93
C ASP A 55 -2.81 -8.54 2.58
N PRO A 56 -3.84 -7.68 2.54
CA PRO A 56 -3.71 -6.27 2.22
C PRO A 56 -2.85 -5.51 3.23
N GLU A 57 -2.93 -5.85 4.52
CA GLU A 57 -2.18 -5.15 5.58
C GLU A 57 -0.68 -5.41 5.45
N ARG A 58 -0.31 -6.65 5.13
CA ARG A 58 1.08 -7.04 4.90
C ARG A 58 1.68 -6.34 3.67
N LEU A 59 0.95 -6.28 2.56
CA LEU A 59 1.40 -5.60 1.35
C LEU A 59 1.64 -4.11 1.60
N LEU A 60 0.69 -3.45 2.30
CA LEU A 60 0.75 -2.04 2.63
C LEU A 60 1.93 -1.72 3.56
N GLY A 61 2.19 -2.59 4.55
CA GLY A 61 3.35 -2.47 5.44
C GLY A 61 4.68 -2.51 4.69
N ILE A 62 4.84 -3.46 3.76
CA ILE A 62 6.05 -3.56 2.92
C ILE A 62 6.20 -2.32 2.02
N ALA A 63 5.11 -1.86 1.40
CA ALA A 63 5.14 -0.68 0.54
C ALA A 63 5.57 0.58 1.31
N LYS A 64 5.08 0.75 2.55
CA LYS A 64 5.45 1.86 3.44
C LYS A 64 6.91 1.80 3.86
N GLU A 65 7.43 0.63 4.20
CA GLU A 65 8.86 0.46 4.52
C GLU A 65 9.76 0.86 3.35
N ILE A 66 9.37 0.45 2.13
CA ILE A 66 10.11 0.77 0.90
C ILE A 66 10.01 2.26 0.56
N SER A 67 8.85 2.89 0.76
CA SER A 67 8.66 4.31 0.46
C SER A 67 9.54 5.22 1.32
N GLN A 68 9.81 4.81 2.57
CA GLN A 68 10.68 5.52 3.51
C GLN A 68 12.17 5.38 3.16
N ASN A 69 12.55 4.37 2.37
CA ASN A 69 13.94 4.11 2.00
C ASN A 69 14.34 4.89 0.73
N LYS A 70 15.02 6.02 0.94
CA LYS A 70 15.50 6.92 -0.13
C LYS A 70 16.58 6.33 -1.02
N ASN A 71 17.23 5.22 -0.63
CA ASN A 71 18.27 4.58 -1.43
C ASN A 71 17.70 3.71 -2.56
N ILE A 72 16.39 3.44 -2.54
CA ILE A 72 15.73 2.60 -3.53
C ILE A 72 15.26 3.45 -4.71
N LYS A 73 15.97 3.33 -5.84
CA LYS A 73 15.65 4.06 -7.08
C LYS A 73 14.37 3.56 -7.76
N ASN A 74 14.10 2.26 -7.72
CA ASN A 74 12.91 1.66 -8.32
C ASN A 74 12.12 0.89 -7.26
N LYS A 75 11.25 1.63 -6.56
CA LYS A 75 10.47 1.12 -5.43
C LYS A 75 9.50 0.02 -5.85
N GLY A 76 8.83 0.16 -6.99
CA GLY A 76 7.94 -0.89 -7.54
C GLY A 76 8.64 -2.22 -7.81
N ALA A 77 9.77 -2.20 -8.52
CA ALA A 77 10.54 -3.42 -8.79
C ALA A 77 11.10 -4.05 -7.51
N TYR A 78 11.55 -3.22 -6.57
CA TYR A 78 12.06 -3.71 -5.29
C TYR A 78 10.95 -4.34 -4.44
N PHE A 79 9.77 -3.71 -4.39
CA PHE A 79 8.57 -4.26 -3.75
C PHE A 79 8.23 -5.64 -4.30
N MET A 80 8.20 -5.78 -5.62
CA MET A 80 7.89 -7.07 -6.26
C MET A 80 8.93 -8.15 -5.90
N LYS A 81 10.21 -7.78 -5.79
CA LYS A 81 11.28 -8.70 -5.36
C LYS A 81 11.09 -9.11 -3.89
N ILE A 82 10.84 -8.17 -2.99
CA ILE A 82 10.62 -8.44 -1.57
C ILE A 82 9.38 -9.31 -1.37
N TRP A 83 8.30 -9.01 -2.09
CA TRP A 83 7.07 -9.78 -2.06
C TRP A 83 7.32 -11.23 -2.46
N LYS A 84 7.98 -11.47 -3.60
CA LYS A 84 8.29 -12.83 -4.09
C LYS A 84 9.15 -13.65 -3.14
N ILE A 85 10.00 -13.02 -2.34
CA ILE A 85 10.87 -13.70 -1.36
C ILE A 85 10.11 -14.06 -0.08
N LYS A 86 9.12 -13.23 0.30
CA LYS A 86 8.38 -13.35 1.56
C LYS A 86 6.99 -14.01 1.40
N SER A 87 6.55 -14.24 0.17
CA SER A 87 5.27 -14.88 -0.21
C SER A 87 5.32 -16.40 -0.14
#